data_AF-A0A183BEM3-F1
#
_entry.id   AF-A0A183BEM3-F1
#
_cell.length_a   1.000
_cell.length_b   1.000
_cell.length_c   1.000
_cell.angle_alpha   90.00
_cell.angle_beta   90.00
_cell.angle_gamma   90.00
#
_symmetry.space_group_name_H-M   'P 1'
#
loop_
_entity.id
_entity.type
_entity.pdbx_description
1 polymer ?
#
loop_
_entity_poly.entity_id
_entity_poly.type
_entity_poly.pdbx_seq_one_letter_code
_entity_poly.pdbx_strand_id
1 'polypeptide(L)'
;MKSFESTAETMGYQTHFLIFVRHLKHLVICTSHITINSAEEAEAIQAFNAAMVHQRNRRYIKSQKLLEHAFRLDPDNTDVLVALGEALEGSWRLKREVLVERTDKANSRSLIRLSESPIGSDDGLLLVADQMYTRALIVNPQLENAENRKSRLMPLVEEIDQRRSVSFLAFHVDTNLQMADRPYIGVALNLKAYFHIEY
;
A
#
# COMPACT_ATOMS: atom_id res chain seq x y z
N MET A 1 -27.15 -34.42 -67.72
CA MET A 1 -25.92 -34.12 -66.95
C MET A 1 -26.26 -33.01 -65.97
N LYS A 2 -26.66 -33.38 -64.76
CA LYS A 2 -26.93 -32.50 -63.62
C LYS A 2 -26.05 -32.99 -62.49
N SER A 3 -25.25 -32.13 -61.89
CA SER A 3 -24.79 -32.15 -60.48
C SER A 3 -23.34 -31.66 -60.34
N PHE A 4 -23.10 -30.35 -60.40
CA PHE A 4 -21.82 -29.77 -59.95
C PHE A 4 -21.97 -28.30 -59.51
N GLU A 5 -23.02 -27.97 -58.75
CA GLU A 5 -23.24 -26.59 -58.27
C GLU A 5 -23.62 -26.50 -56.77
N SER A 6 -23.51 -27.59 -56.01
CA SER A 6 -24.06 -27.65 -54.64
C SER A 6 -23.02 -27.60 -53.49
N THR A 7 -21.76 -27.21 -53.75
CA THR A 7 -20.71 -27.24 -52.72
C THR A 7 -20.13 -25.88 -52.33
N ALA A 8 -20.36 -24.82 -53.11
CA ALA A 8 -19.85 -23.48 -52.83
C ALA A 8 -20.74 -22.69 -51.85
N GLU A 9 -22.07 -22.87 -51.92
CA GLU A 9 -23.01 -22.11 -51.08
C GLU A 9 -22.94 -22.56 -49.60
N THR A 10 -22.71 -23.83 -49.32
CA THR A 10 -22.68 -24.38 -47.95
C THR A 10 -21.48 -23.89 -47.11
N MET A 11 -20.36 -23.48 -47.74
CA MET A 11 -19.17 -22.98 -47.03
C MET A 11 -19.31 -21.51 -46.59
N GLY A 12 -20.10 -20.71 -47.31
CA GLY A 12 -20.37 -19.31 -46.94
C GLY A 12 -21.22 -19.20 -45.68
N TYR A 13 -22.24 -20.07 -45.53
CA TYR A 13 -23.09 -20.08 -44.35
C TYR A 13 -22.38 -20.57 -43.08
N GLN A 14 -21.48 -21.55 -43.20
CA GLN A 14 -20.68 -22.07 -42.08
C GLN A 14 -19.70 -21.02 -41.52
N THR A 15 -19.05 -20.25 -42.39
CA THR A 15 -18.11 -19.20 -41.96
C THR A 15 -18.81 -17.99 -41.36
N HIS A 16 -19.94 -17.54 -41.95
CA HIS A 16 -20.75 -16.48 -41.37
C HIS A 16 -21.36 -16.87 -40.01
N PHE A 17 -21.79 -18.13 -39.83
CA PHE A 17 -22.31 -18.62 -38.55
C PHE A 17 -21.23 -18.65 -37.46
N LEU A 18 -20.01 -19.09 -37.78
CA LEU A 18 -18.87 -19.09 -36.87
C LEU A 18 -18.43 -17.67 -36.46
N ILE A 19 -18.44 -16.71 -37.40
CA ILE A 19 -18.17 -15.30 -37.11
C ILE A 19 -19.23 -14.71 -36.19
N PHE A 20 -20.51 -15.00 -36.45
CA PHE A 20 -21.63 -14.54 -35.63
C PHE A 20 -21.58 -15.10 -34.19
N VAL A 21 -21.30 -16.40 -34.03
CA VAL A 21 -21.13 -17.03 -32.71
C VAL A 21 -19.91 -16.47 -31.97
N ARG A 22 -18.81 -16.19 -32.68
CA ARG A 22 -17.61 -15.58 -32.09
C ARG A 22 -17.85 -14.13 -31.68
N HIS A 23 -18.63 -13.38 -32.46
CA HIS A 23 -19.01 -12.00 -32.15
C HIS A 23 -20.00 -11.95 -30.98
N LEU A 24 -20.95 -12.89 -30.90
CA LEU A 24 -21.84 -13.06 -29.75
C LEU A 24 -21.07 -13.43 -28.47
N LYS A 25 -20.09 -14.33 -28.53
CA LYS A 25 -19.22 -14.63 -27.38
C LYS A 25 -18.47 -13.39 -26.91
N HIS A 26 -17.91 -12.60 -27.82
CA HIS A 26 -17.21 -11.37 -27.47
C HIS A 26 -18.16 -10.32 -26.87
N LEU A 27 -19.38 -10.20 -27.42
CA LEU A 27 -20.40 -9.29 -26.94
C LEU A 27 -20.88 -9.68 -25.53
N VAL A 28 -21.09 -10.97 -25.26
CA VAL A 28 -21.47 -11.49 -23.93
C VAL A 28 -20.38 -11.22 -22.89
N ILE A 29 -19.10 -11.40 -23.26
CA ILE A 29 -17.95 -11.10 -22.37
C ILE A 29 -17.85 -9.60 -22.06
N CYS A 30 -18.08 -8.74 -23.06
CA CYS A 30 -18.10 -7.29 -22.85
C CYS A 30 -19.25 -6.85 -21.95
N THR A 31 -20.44 -7.46 -22.09
CA THR A 31 -21.57 -7.13 -21.22
C THR A 31 -21.38 -7.59 -19.78
N SER A 32 -20.76 -8.75 -19.53
CA SER A 32 -20.52 -9.21 -18.16
C SER A 32 -19.49 -8.34 -17.43
N HIS A 33 -18.43 -7.90 -18.11
CA HIS A 33 -17.39 -7.07 -17.51
C HIS A 33 -17.88 -5.66 -17.14
N ILE A 34 -18.89 -5.14 -17.84
CA ILE A 34 -19.51 -3.83 -17.56
C ILE A 34 -20.52 -3.93 -16.40
N THR A 35 -21.24 -5.05 -16.28
CA THR A 35 -22.23 -5.25 -15.20
C THR A 35 -21.62 -5.67 -13.86
N ILE A 36 -20.45 -6.30 -13.86
CA ILE A 36 -19.75 -6.70 -12.62
C ILE A 36 -19.24 -5.46 -11.88
N ASN A 37 -18.71 -4.46 -12.61
CA ASN A 37 -18.19 -3.23 -12.00
C ASN A 37 -19.23 -2.45 -11.18
N SER A 38 -20.50 -2.36 -11.60
CA SER A 38 -21.46 -1.49 -10.88
C SER A 38 -21.89 -2.05 -9.53
N ALA A 39 -21.90 -3.38 -9.37
CA ALA A 39 -22.26 -4.01 -8.10
C ALA A 39 -21.08 -3.97 -7.11
N GLU A 40 -19.87 -4.23 -7.59
CA GLU A 40 -18.63 -4.15 -6.81
C GLU A 40 -18.33 -2.71 -6.38
N GLU A 41 -18.56 -1.73 -7.26
CA GLU A 41 -18.45 -0.30 -6.95
C GLU A 41 -19.46 0.11 -5.86
N ALA A 42 -20.71 -0.35 -5.93
CA ALA A 42 -21.70 -0.09 -4.90
C ALA A 42 -21.31 -0.71 -3.54
N GLU A 43 -20.74 -1.92 -3.54
CA GLU A 43 -20.21 -2.55 -2.34
C GLU A 43 -19.00 -1.79 -1.78
N ALA A 44 -18.09 -1.33 -2.65
CA ALA A 44 -16.94 -0.53 -2.26
C ALA A 44 -17.37 0.78 -1.60
N ILE A 45 -18.36 1.48 -2.18
CA ILE A 45 -18.95 2.70 -1.63
C ILE A 45 -19.60 2.43 -0.26
N GLN A 46 -20.31 1.31 -0.11
CA GLN A 46 -20.93 0.93 1.17
C GLN A 46 -19.87 0.67 2.24
N ALA A 47 -18.82 -0.09 1.92
CA ALA A 47 -17.70 -0.37 2.80
C ALA A 47 -16.97 0.91 3.21
N PHE A 48 -16.71 1.80 2.25
CA PHE A 48 -16.11 3.11 2.47
C PHE A 48 -16.94 3.95 3.45
N ASN A 49 -18.25 4.09 3.21
CA ASN A 49 -19.15 4.85 4.09
C ASN A 49 -19.16 4.32 5.52
N ALA A 50 -19.20 2.99 5.68
CA ALA A 50 -19.09 2.34 6.99
C ALA A 50 -17.72 2.62 7.65
N ALA A 51 -16.64 2.62 6.87
CA ALA A 51 -15.30 2.94 7.36
C ALA A 51 -15.19 4.38 7.87
N MET A 52 -15.81 5.34 7.19
CA MET A 52 -15.82 6.76 7.59
C MET A 52 -16.51 6.96 8.94
N VAL A 53 -17.59 6.21 9.21
CA VAL A 53 -18.25 6.20 10.53
C VAL A 53 -17.27 5.70 11.61
N HIS A 54 -16.48 4.67 11.33
CA HIS A 54 -15.48 4.18 12.26
C HIS A 54 -14.30 5.14 12.46
N GLN A 55 -13.87 5.84 11.42
CA GLN A 55 -12.83 6.87 11.50
C GLN A 55 -13.24 8.04 12.39
N ARG A 56 -14.48 8.55 12.24
CA ARG A 56 -15.03 9.60 13.13
C ARG A 56 -15.04 9.19 14.60
N ASN A 57 -15.19 7.89 14.85
CA ASN A 57 -15.15 7.30 16.20
C ASN A 57 -13.74 6.93 16.68
N ARG A 58 -12.67 7.32 15.96
CA ARG A 58 -11.27 6.93 16.22
C ARG A 58 -11.02 5.42 16.28
N ARG A 59 -11.89 4.62 15.67
CA ARG A 59 -11.77 3.15 15.59
C ARG A 59 -10.98 2.74 14.35
N TYR A 60 -9.71 3.15 14.29
CA TYR A 60 -8.86 3.02 13.10
C TYR A 60 -8.68 1.57 12.63
N ILE A 61 -8.57 0.60 13.55
CA ILE A 61 -8.42 -0.83 13.19
C ILE A 61 -9.63 -1.37 12.42
N LYS A 62 -10.85 -0.98 12.81
CA LYS A 62 -12.08 -1.41 12.10
C LYS A 62 -12.23 -0.69 10.77
N SER A 63 -11.94 0.60 10.76
CA SER A 63 -11.95 1.43 9.55
C SER A 63 -10.96 0.88 8.50
N GLN A 64 -9.73 0.55 8.92
CA GLN A 64 -8.72 -0.03 8.05
C GLN A 64 -9.20 -1.29 7.34
N LYS A 65 -9.80 -2.24 8.07
CA LYS A 65 -10.31 -3.49 7.46
C LYS A 65 -11.38 -3.24 6.40
N LEU A 66 -12.27 -2.26 6.64
CA LEU A 66 -13.31 -1.89 5.68
C LEU A 66 -12.73 -1.16 4.46
N LEU A 67 -11.71 -0.31 4.67
CA LEU A 67 -11.01 0.39 3.59
C LEU A 67 -10.14 -0.55 2.77
N GLU A 68 -9.50 -1.55 3.38
CA GLU A 68 -8.81 -2.62 2.67
C GLU A 68 -9.77 -3.43 1.80
N HIS A 69 -11.00 -3.67 2.29
CA HIS A 69 -12.04 -4.31 1.49
C HIS A 69 -12.45 -3.43 0.31
N ALA A 70 -12.75 -2.15 0.54
CA ALA A 70 -13.07 -1.20 -0.51
C ALA A 70 -11.93 -1.07 -1.54
N PHE A 71 -10.67 -1.07 -1.09
CA PHE A 71 -9.48 -0.99 -1.95
C PHE A 71 -9.31 -2.23 -2.83
N ARG A 72 -9.72 -3.42 -2.38
CA ARG A 72 -9.70 -4.63 -3.23
C ARG A 72 -10.74 -4.60 -4.33
N LEU A 73 -11.86 -3.93 -4.09
CA LEU A 73 -12.95 -3.77 -5.05
C LEU A 73 -12.64 -2.64 -6.04
N ASP A 74 -12.12 -1.51 -5.54
CA ASP A 74 -11.76 -0.35 -6.35
C ASP A 74 -10.35 0.18 -5.97
N PRO A 75 -9.29 -0.34 -6.61
CA PRO A 75 -7.90 0.02 -6.30
C PRO A 75 -7.50 1.43 -6.73
N ASP A 76 -8.22 2.01 -7.70
CA ASP A 76 -7.88 3.30 -8.32
C ASP A 76 -8.71 4.45 -7.72
N ASN A 77 -9.60 4.15 -6.78
CA ASN A 77 -10.37 5.16 -6.07
C ASN A 77 -9.48 6.08 -5.23
N THR A 78 -9.41 7.36 -5.59
CA THR A 78 -8.63 8.36 -4.87
C THR A 78 -9.11 8.58 -3.44
N ASP A 79 -10.43 8.52 -3.19
CA ASP A 79 -11.00 8.76 -1.87
C ASP A 79 -10.67 7.62 -0.90
N VAL A 80 -10.75 6.37 -1.38
CA VAL A 80 -10.38 5.18 -0.60
C VAL A 80 -8.89 5.20 -0.26
N LEU A 81 -8.02 5.55 -1.22
CA LEU A 81 -6.58 5.65 -1.00
C LEU A 81 -6.23 6.70 0.07
N VAL A 82 -6.82 7.90 -0.02
CA VAL A 82 -6.61 8.96 0.97
C VAL A 82 -7.14 8.56 2.34
N ALA A 83 -8.35 7.99 2.41
CA ALA A 83 -8.95 7.55 3.66
C ALA A 83 -8.15 6.41 4.31
N LEU A 84 -7.61 5.48 3.52
CA LEU A 84 -6.76 4.40 4.02
C LEU A 84 -5.46 4.95 4.61
N GLY A 85 -4.80 5.88 3.91
CA GLY A 85 -3.63 6.59 4.45
C GLY A 85 -3.93 7.31 5.77
N GLU A 86 -5.08 7.98 5.85
CA GLU A 86 -5.52 8.66 7.08
C GLU A 86 -5.81 7.68 8.23
N ALA A 87 -6.43 6.53 7.93
CA ALA A 87 -6.68 5.50 8.94
C ALA A 87 -5.37 4.94 9.51
N LEU A 88 -4.37 4.72 8.64
CA LEU A 88 -3.04 4.23 9.03
C LEU A 88 -2.28 5.28 9.86
N GLU A 89 -2.27 6.54 9.42
CA GLU A 89 -1.68 7.66 10.17
C GLU A 89 -2.34 7.79 11.55
N GLY A 90 -3.68 7.72 11.60
CA GLY A 90 -4.46 7.77 12.84
C GLY A 90 -4.16 6.61 13.79
N SER A 91 -4.02 5.39 13.26
CA SER A 91 -3.63 4.21 14.06
C SER A 91 -2.21 4.36 14.62
N TRP A 92 -1.28 4.88 13.83
CA TRP A 92 0.09 5.13 14.28
C TRP A 92 0.13 6.20 15.39
N ARG A 93 -0.60 7.30 15.23
CA ARG A 93 -0.73 8.35 16.24
C ARG A 93 -1.29 7.83 17.56
N LEU A 94 -2.39 7.07 17.50
CA LEU A 94 -3.02 6.48 18.68
C LEU A 94 -2.06 5.53 19.40
N LYS A 95 -1.30 4.74 18.65
CA LYS A 95 -0.31 3.82 19.21
C LYS A 95 0.82 4.57 19.91
N ARG A 96 1.30 5.66 19.31
CA ARG A 96 2.31 6.55 19.90
C ARG A 96 1.80 7.23 21.17
N GLU A 97 0.57 7.74 21.17
CA GLU A 97 -0.07 8.37 22.34
C GLU A 97 -0.12 7.42 23.54
N VAL A 98 -0.55 6.17 23.33
CA VAL A 98 -0.58 5.12 24.36
C VAL A 98 0.81 4.79 24.93
N LEU A 99 1.87 4.89 24.12
CA LEU A 99 3.23 4.67 24.58
C LEU A 99 3.72 5.80 25.49
N VAL A 100 3.39 7.05 25.17
CA VAL A 100 3.78 8.23 25.98
C VAL A 100 3.08 8.23 27.34
N GLU A 101 1.78 7.90 27.39
CA GLU A 101 1.05 7.81 28.68
C GLU A 101 1.65 6.74 29.62
N ARG A 102 2.17 5.64 29.06
CA ARG A 102 2.84 4.59 29.83
C ARG A 102 4.18 5.05 30.39
N THR A 103 4.93 5.85 29.64
CA THR A 103 6.20 6.39 30.11
C THR A 103 5.99 7.41 31.23
N ASP A 104 4.95 8.24 31.18
CA ASP A 104 4.70 9.26 32.22
C ASP A 104 4.30 8.66 33.57
N LYS A 105 3.56 7.54 33.54
CA LYS A 105 3.19 6.79 34.76
C LYS A 105 4.37 6.03 35.37
N ALA A 106 5.37 5.67 34.57
CA ALA A 106 6.62 5.04 35.02
C ALA A 106 7.71 6.06 35.40
N ASN A 107 7.66 7.27 34.83
CA ASN A 107 8.67 8.33 34.97
C ASN A 107 8.59 9.14 36.27
N SER A 108 7.72 8.78 37.22
CA SER A 108 7.87 9.22 38.62
C SER A 108 9.07 8.57 39.34
N ARG A 109 9.96 7.83 38.66
CA ARG A 109 11.16 7.23 39.26
C ARG A 109 12.52 7.42 38.58
N SER A 110 12.66 7.99 37.39
CA SER A 110 14.01 8.26 36.87
C SER A 110 14.01 9.11 35.61
N LEU A 111 14.94 10.06 35.59
CA LEU A 111 15.22 11.02 34.53
C LEU A 111 15.37 10.37 33.15
N ILE A 112 14.61 10.92 32.19
CA ILE A 112 14.92 11.05 30.77
C ILE A 112 15.81 9.94 30.20
N ARG A 113 15.18 8.90 29.67
CA ARG A 113 15.71 8.13 28.55
C ARG A 113 14.72 8.25 27.39
N LEU A 114 14.88 9.32 26.60
CA LEU A 114 14.19 9.50 25.32
C LEU A 114 14.79 8.62 24.20
N SER A 115 15.64 7.66 24.54
CA SER A 115 16.23 6.73 23.58
C SER A 115 15.68 5.32 23.78
N GLU A 116 15.37 4.67 22.66
CA GLU A 116 15.13 3.24 22.54
C GLU A 116 13.73 2.76 22.97
N SER A 117 12.70 3.19 22.23
CA SER A 117 11.70 2.19 21.86
C SER A 117 12.35 1.28 20.81
N PRO A 118 12.40 -0.05 21.02
CA PRO A 118 13.05 -0.96 20.10
C PRO A 118 12.34 -0.84 18.75
N ILE A 119 13.13 -0.70 17.68
CA ILE A 119 12.74 -0.63 16.25
C ILE A 119 11.35 -1.22 16.05
N GLY A 120 10.35 -0.34 16.03
CA GLY A 120 8.97 -0.76 16.07
C GLY A 120 8.51 -1.12 14.66
N SER A 121 7.97 -2.33 14.49
CA SER A 121 7.09 -2.72 13.36
C SER A 121 5.98 -1.69 13.06
N ASP A 122 5.79 -0.72 13.95
CA ASP A 122 4.75 0.29 13.97
C ASP A 122 5.06 1.44 13.01
N ASP A 123 6.33 1.78 12.80
CA ASP A 123 6.74 2.80 11.83
C ASP A 123 6.41 2.40 10.38
N GLY A 124 6.18 1.10 10.14
CA GLY A 124 5.68 0.59 8.87
C GLY A 124 4.33 1.18 8.48
N LEU A 125 3.46 1.51 9.45
CA LEU A 125 2.15 2.11 9.17
C LEU A 125 2.27 3.48 8.50
N LEU A 126 3.26 4.29 8.92
CA LEU A 126 3.47 5.62 8.35
C LEU A 126 4.01 5.55 6.92
N LEU A 127 4.89 4.58 6.65
CA LEU A 127 5.42 4.35 5.30
C LEU A 127 4.33 3.86 4.34
N VAL A 128 3.46 2.94 4.80
CA VAL A 128 2.31 2.50 4.00
C VAL A 128 1.34 3.66 3.77
N ALA A 129 1.13 4.53 4.76
CA ALA A 129 0.30 5.73 4.57
C ALA A 129 0.88 6.66 3.49
N ASP A 130 2.20 6.94 3.51
CA ASP A 130 2.87 7.73 2.47
C ASP A 130 2.73 7.09 1.08
N GLN A 131 2.87 5.76 1.00
CA GLN A 131 2.65 5.02 -0.24
C GLN A 131 1.23 5.20 -0.77
N MET A 132 0.20 5.19 0.09
CA MET A 132 -1.19 5.38 -0.34
C MET A 132 -1.44 6.79 -0.86
N TYR A 133 -0.88 7.83 -0.22
CA TYR A 133 -0.95 9.20 -0.73
C TYR A 133 -0.23 9.37 -2.06
N THR A 134 0.92 8.71 -2.20
CA THR A 134 1.66 8.70 -3.47
C THR A 134 0.83 8.07 -4.58
N ARG A 135 0.15 6.95 -4.32
CA ARG A 135 -0.76 6.32 -5.29
C ARG A 135 -1.94 7.22 -5.62
N ALA A 136 -2.54 7.90 -4.64
CA ALA A 136 -3.63 8.83 -4.88
C ALA A 136 -3.19 9.98 -5.81
N LEU A 137 -1.97 10.50 -5.64
CA LEU A 137 -1.40 11.54 -6.51
C LEU A 137 -1.02 11.03 -7.90
N ILE A 138 -0.64 9.75 -8.04
CA ILE A 138 -0.42 9.13 -9.35
C ILE A 138 -1.73 9.06 -10.14
N VAL A 139 -2.83 8.69 -9.48
CA VAL A 139 -4.16 8.63 -10.11
C VAL A 139 -4.71 10.04 -10.38
N ASN A 140 -4.62 10.94 -9.40
CA ASN A 140 -5.05 12.33 -9.51
C ASN A 140 -3.96 13.29 -9.00
N PRO A 141 -3.14 13.85 -9.91
CA PRO A 141 -2.04 14.74 -9.54
C PRO A 141 -2.46 16.06 -8.89
N GLN A 142 -3.72 16.49 -9.06
CA GLN A 142 -4.23 17.77 -8.55
C GLN A 142 -4.97 17.60 -7.21
N LEU A 143 -4.79 16.46 -6.54
CA LEU A 143 -5.46 16.14 -5.29
C LEU A 143 -4.79 16.83 -4.10
N GLU A 144 -5.22 18.06 -3.83
CA GLU A 144 -4.69 18.92 -2.75
C GLU A 144 -4.70 18.21 -1.37
N ASN A 145 -5.75 17.44 -1.08
CA ASN A 145 -5.87 16.69 0.18
C ASN A 145 -4.72 15.70 0.38
N ALA A 146 -4.31 14.98 -0.66
CA ALA A 146 -3.23 14.01 -0.59
C ALA A 146 -1.87 14.71 -0.50
N GLU A 147 -1.68 15.80 -1.25
CA GLU A 147 -0.45 16.60 -1.22
C GLU A 147 -0.21 17.22 0.16
N ASN A 148 -1.22 17.86 0.74
CA ASN A 148 -1.14 18.45 2.08
C ASN A 148 -0.83 17.40 3.15
N ARG A 149 -1.44 16.21 3.06
CA ARG A 149 -1.16 15.11 3.98
C ARG A 149 0.25 14.59 3.80
N LYS A 150 0.71 14.41 2.56
CA LYS A 150 2.07 13.96 2.26
C LYS A 150 3.12 14.94 2.78
N SER A 151 2.95 16.24 2.52
CA SER A 151 3.82 17.30 3.05
C SER A 151 3.94 17.26 4.58
N ARG A 152 2.84 16.97 5.28
CA ARG A 152 2.84 16.75 6.74
C ARG A 152 3.58 15.47 7.18
N LEU A 153 3.53 14.40 6.38
CA LEU A 153 4.19 13.13 6.69
C LEU A 153 5.69 13.15 6.40
N MET A 154 6.14 13.92 5.40
CA MET A 154 7.55 14.02 4.98
C MET A 154 8.56 14.10 6.15
N PRO A 155 8.47 15.05 7.08
CA PRO A 155 9.46 15.17 8.16
C PRO A 155 9.46 13.94 9.09
N LEU A 156 8.31 13.29 9.28
CA LEU A 156 8.19 12.11 10.14
C LEU A 156 8.77 10.87 9.45
N VAL A 157 8.56 10.74 8.13
CA VAL A 157 9.11 9.64 7.32
C VAL A 157 10.64 9.75 7.27
N GLU A 158 11.18 10.96 7.07
CA GLU A 158 12.62 11.21 7.12
C GLU A 158 13.22 10.88 8.49
N GLU A 159 12.55 11.27 9.58
CA GLU A 159 12.98 10.93 10.95
C GLU A 159 13.00 9.40 11.17
N ILE A 160 12.02 8.67 10.64
CA ILE A 160 11.99 7.20 10.70
C ILE A 160 13.15 6.61 9.90
N ASP A 161 13.39 7.11 8.69
CA ASP A 161 14.45 6.62 7.81
C ASP A 161 15.83 6.83 8.42
N GLN A 162 16.08 8.03 8.97
CA GLN A 162 17.31 8.33 9.71
C GLN A 162 17.48 7.42 10.94
N ARG A 163 16.43 7.18 11.71
CA ARG A 163 16.48 6.28 12.88
C ARG A 163 16.79 4.85 12.48
N ARG A 164 16.20 4.35 11.39
CA ARG A 164 16.49 3.01 10.85
C ARG A 164 17.92 2.93 10.34
N SER A 165 18.40 3.95 9.64
CA SER A 165 19.78 4.02 9.14
C SER A 165 20.79 4.01 10.29
N VAL A 166 20.62 4.87 11.30
CA VAL A 166 21.50 4.90 12.48
C VAL A 166 21.44 3.59 13.26
N SER A 167 20.25 3.01 13.43
CA SER A 167 20.12 1.71 14.09
C SER A 167 20.77 0.58 13.30
N PHE A 168 20.67 0.59 11.97
CA PHE A 168 21.34 -0.36 11.10
C PHE A 168 22.86 -0.23 11.23
N LEU A 169 23.38 0.99 11.23
CA LEU A 169 24.81 1.26 11.43
C LEU A 169 25.28 0.81 12.82
N ALA A 170 24.51 1.10 13.88
CA ALA A 170 24.83 0.66 15.24
C ALA A 170 24.91 -0.87 15.35
N PHE A 171 23.95 -1.59 14.75
CA PHE A 171 23.98 -3.05 14.70
C PHE A 171 25.24 -3.60 13.99
N HIS A 172 25.66 -2.96 12.89
CA HIS A 172 26.87 -3.36 12.16
C HIS A 172 28.17 -3.00 12.92
N VAL A 173 28.16 -1.94 13.73
CA VAL A 173 29.29 -1.58 14.59
C VAL A 173 29.40 -2.55 15.77
N ASP A 174 28.30 -2.88 16.44
CA ASP A 174 28.28 -3.79 17.59
C ASP A 174 28.62 -5.23 17.21
N THR A 175 28.17 -5.69 16.04
CA THR A 175 28.58 -7.00 15.49
C THR A 175 30.06 -7.02 15.11
N ASN A 176 30.61 -5.94 14.55
CA ASN A 176 32.06 -5.83 14.31
C ASN A 176 32.85 -5.79 15.63
N LEU A 177 32.32 -5.17 16.69
CA LEU A 177 32.97 -5.11 18.00
C LEU A 177 32.94 -6.49 18.71
N GLN A 178 31.84 -7.24 18.61
CA GLN A 178 31.74 -8.61 19.15
C GLN A 178 32.55 -9.65 18.34
N MET A 179 32.87 -9.35 17.08
CA MET A 179 33.74 -10.17 16.22
C MET A 179 35.23 -9.86 16.43
N ALA A 180 35.58 -8.74 17.06
CA ALA A 180 36.98 -8.35 17.32
C ALA A 180 37.68 -9.19 18.41
N ASP A 181 36.92 -9.92 19.24
CA ASP A 181 37.45 -10.84 20.27
C ASP A 181 37.59 -12.30 19.76
N ARG A 182 37.36 -12.56 18.46
CA ARG A 182 37.59 -13.89 17.86
C ARG A 182 38.75 -13.87 16.87
N PRO A 183 39.69 -14.83 16.93
CA PRO A 183 40.81 -14.87 16.01
C PRO A 183 40.30 -15.19 14.59
N TYR A 184 40.41 -14.19 13.71
CA TYR A 184 40.42 -14.21 12.25
C TYR A 184 39.78 -15.43 11.54
N ILE A 185 38.60 -15.23 10.95
CA ILE A 185 38.31 -15.77 9.62
C ILE A 185 37.75 -14.62 8.80
N GLY A 186 38.52 -14.21 7.79
CA GLY A 186 38.26 -13.02 6.99
C GLY A 186 36.96 -13.12 6.20
N VAL A 187 36.19 -12.03 6.23
CA VAL A 187 35.40 -11.61 5.08
C VAL A 187 35.56 -10.10 4.97
N ALA A 188 36.45 -9.69 4.06
CA ALA A 188 36.58 -8.31 3.64
C ALA A 188 35.30 -7.93 2.87
N LEU A 189 34.30 -7.37 3.54
CA LEU A 189 33.15 -6.76 2.87
C LEU A 189 33.41 -5.28 2.64
N ASN A 190 34.06 -5.07 1.49
CA ASN A 190 34.13 -3.91 0.62
C ASN A 190 33.11 -2.77 0.90
N LEU A 191 33.51 -1.79 1.71
CA LEU A 191 32.77 -0.54 1.95
C LEU A 191 32.75 0.45 0.76
N LYS A 192 33.20 0.04 -0.43
CA LYS A 192 33.26 0.90 -1.63
C LYS A 192 32.00 0.87 -2.52
N ALA A 193 31.01 0.04 -2.23
CA ALA A 193 29.86 -0.14 -3.13
C ALA A 193 28.67 0.81 -2.92
N TYR A 194 28.64 1.64 -1.85
CA TYR A 194 27.45 2.42 -1.50
C TYR A 194 27.55 3.95 -1.67
N PHE A 195 28.68 4.49 -2.14
CA PHE A 195 28.85 5.94 -2.36
C PHE A 195 29.42 6.29 -3.75
N HIS A 196 28.79 5.77 -4.81
CA HIS A 196 28.93 6.35 -6.15
C HIS A 196 27.55 6.62 -6.74
N ILE A 197 26.99 7.77 -6.37
CA ILE A 197 26.02 8.50 -7.18
C ILE A 197 26.87 9.59 -7.86
N GLU A 198 27.21 9.38 -9.12
CA GLU A 198 27.78 10.43 -9.97
C GLU A 198 26.70 11.49 -10.24
N TYR A 199 27.09 12.76 -10.11
CA TYR A 199 26.32 13.93 -10.56
C TYR A 199 26.48 14.13 -12.06
#